data_AF-A0A2H0LQA1-F1
#
_entry.id   AF-A0A2H0LQA1-F1
#
_cell.length_a   1.000
_cell.length_b   1.000
_cell.length_c   1.000
_cell.angle_alpha   90.00
_cell.angle_beta   90.00
_cell.angle_gamma   90.00
#
_symmetry.space_group_name_H-M   'P 1'
#
loop_
_entity.id
_entity.type
_entity.pdbx_description
1 polymer ?
#
loop_
_entity_poly.entity_id
_entity_poly.type
_entity_poly.pdbx_seq_one_letter_code
_entity_poly.pdbx_strand_id
1 'polypeptide(L)'
;MVVAKESVSVVKRLAIFFTKPIVKEILISIFVAAFISSAISYIFNKRIDRDSASRDFIFNFSRIFFDNPKYRDVSIAIEEAYLTKAGQILEDNGGRFSDYEIDDYLGLLYDIYAYGEESLAKDKVIANQFQYYVCITYLNKEIRNYRNRLIKEGFSEELAHGFLDDLAARFGIDNSSDCKRL
;
A
#
# COMPACT_ATOMS: atom_id res chain seq x y z
N MET A 1 67.44 -1.16 -3.82
CA MET A 1 67.09 -2.07 -2.70
C MET A 1 66.83 -1.35 -1.36
N VAL A 2 66.70 -0.01 -1.32
CA VAL A 2 66.50 0.77 -0.08
C VAL A 2 65.01 1.08 0.20
N VAL A 3 64.20 1.29 -0.85
CA VAL A 3 62.76 1.62 -0.75
C VAL A 3 61.90 0.52 -0.10
N ALA A 4 62.30 -0.75 -0.23
CA ALA A 4 61.58 -1.89 0.34
C ALA A 4 61.72 -2.03 1.86
N LYS A 5 62.80 -1.50 2.48
CA LYS A 5 63.01 -1.59 3.94
C LYS A 5 62.20 -0.55 4.72
N GLU A 6 62.05 0.66 4.17
CA GLU A 6 61.25 1.72 4.80
C GLU A 6 59.75 1.41 4.77
N SER A 7 59.26 0.88 3.65
CA SER A 7 57.86 0.46 3.50
C SER A 7 57.47 -0.66 4.49
N VAL A 8 58.35 -1.65 4.72
CA VAL A 8 58.13 -2.70 5.74
C VAL A 8 58.16 -2.15 7.18
N SER A 9 59.00 -1.15 7.46
CA SER A 9 59.08 -0.49 8.77
C SER A 9 57.81 0.32 9.08
N VAL A 10 57.30 1.06 8.10
CA VAL A 10 56.06 1.85 8.23
C VAL A 10 54.85 0.93 8.44
N VAL A 11 54.76 -0.17 7.69
CA VAL A 11 53.69 -1.17 7.85
C VAL A 11 53.73 -1.84 9.23
N LYS A 12 54.93 -2.19 9.75
CA LYS A 12 55.06 -2.73 11.11
C LYS A 12 54.69 -1.71 12.20
N ARG A 13 55.06 -0.44 12.04
CA ARG A 13 54.70 0.63 12.98
C ARG A 13 53.20 0.92 12.98
N LEU A 14 52.56 0.90 11.80
CA LEU A 14 51.10 0.99 11.67
C LEU A 14 50.41 -0.21 12.33
N ALA A 15 50.89 -1.42 12.10
CA ALA A 15 50.33 -2.63 12.73
C ALA A 15 50.37 -2.57 14.27
N ILE A 16 51.50 -2.13 14.85
CA ILE A 16 51.64 -1.96 16.30
C ILE A 16 50.73 -0.83 16.82
N PHE A 17 50.57 0.25 16.05
CA PHE A 17 49.67 1.36 16.40
C PHE A 17 48.20 0.91 16.47
N PHE A 18 47.73 0.11 15.51
CA PHE A 18 46.37 -0.44 15.51
C PHE A 18 46.12 -1.50 16.60
N THR A 19 47.17 -2.10 17.16
CA THR A 19 47.05 -3.02 18.31
C THR A 19 46.96 -2.31 19.66
N LYS A 20 47.15 -0.98 19.73
CA LYS A 20 47.00 -0.24 20.98
C LYS A 20 45.52 -0.23 21.41
N PRO A 21 45.22 -0.48 22.70
CA PRO A 21 43.85 -0.58 23.20
C PRO A 21 43.03 0.69 22.91
N ILE A 22 43.63 1.87 23.08
CA ILE A 22 43.01 3.16 22.78
C ILE A 22 42.59 3.27 21.30
N VAL A 23 43.43 2.81 20.36
CA VAL A 23 43.11 2.89 18.92
C VAL A 23 41.98 1.93 18.57
N LYS A 24 41.94 0.75 19.21
CA LYS A 24 40.85 -0.22 19.05
C LYS A 24 39.52 0.33 19.58
N GLU A 25 39.51 0.98 20.75
CA GLU A 25 38.31 1.61 21.31
C GLU A 25 37.79 2.76 20.43
N ILE A 26 38.69 3.60 19.90
CA ILE A 26 38.33 4.67 18.95
C ILE A 26 37.69 4.08 17.68
N LEU A 27 38.27 3.02 17.11
CA LEU A 27 37.72 2.37 15.91
C LEU A 27 36.34 1.75 16.15
N ILE A 28 36.15 1.08 17.30
CA ILE A 28 34.84 0.54 17.69
C ILE A 28 33.81 1.68 17.84
N SER A 29 34.21 2.79 18.47
CA SER A 29 33.34 3.95 18.68
C SER A 29 32.91 4.60 17.37
N ILE A 30 33.84 4.74 16.42
CA ILE A 30 33.55 5.23 15.06
C ILE A 30 32.60 4.27 14.33
N PHE A 31 32.82 2.96 14.42
CA PHE A 31 31.97 1.97 13.79
C PHE A 31 30.54 2.00 14.35
N VAL A 32 30.40 2.07 15.67
CA VAL A 32 29.09 2.18 16.34
C VAL A 32 28.39 3.48 15.94
N ALA A 33 29.11 4.61 15.92
CA ALA A 33 28.55 5.90 15.48
C ALA A 33 28.10 5.86 14.01
N ALA A 34 28.89 5.28 13.11
CA ALA A 34 28.55 5.12 11.71
C ALA A 34 27.34 4.19 11.50
N PHE A 35 27.26 3.10 12.25
CA PHE A 35 26.13 2.18 12.22
C PHE A 35 24.84 2.85 12.68
N ILE A 36 24.87 3.55 13.82
CA ILE A 36 23.73 4.30 14.35
C ILE A 36 23.30 5.39 13.35
N SER A 37 24.24 6.15 12.80
CA SER A 37 23.96 7.19 11.81
C SER A 37 23.32 6.63 10.55
N SER A 38 23.82 5.49 10.06
CA SER A 38 23.25 4.79 8.88
C SER A 38 21.83 4.29 9.15
N ALA A 39 21.60 3.69 10.33
CA ALA A 39 20.27 3.24 10.73
C ALA A 39 19.28 4.41 10.84
N ILE A 40 19.71 5.52 11.45
CA ILE A 40 18.91 6.75 11.54
C ILE A 40 18.60 7.29 10.14
N SER A 41 19.61 7.43 9.28
CA SER A 41 19.44 7.92 7.90
C SER A 41 18.48 7.05 7.09
N TYR A 42 18.60 5.72 7.20
CA TYR A 42 17.65 4.79 6.59
C TYR A 42 16.21 5.00 7.08
N ILE A 43 16.01 5.17 8.39
CA ILE A 43 14.68 5.44 8.96
C ILE A 43 14.11 6.78 8.45
N PHE A 44 14.94 7.82 8.37
CA PHE A 44 14.52 9.13 7.87
C PHE A 44 14.17 9.09 6.38
N ASN A 45 15.00 8.49 5.54
CA ASN A 45 14.73 8.33 4.12
C ASN A 45 13.44 7.54 3.90
N LYS A 46 13.27 6.41 4.60
CA LYS A 46 12.05 5.60 4.51
C LYS A 46 10.79 6.37 4.95
N ARG A 47 10.90 7.30 5.90
CA ARG A 47 9.78 8.18 6.28
C ARG A 47 9.45 9.21 5.21
N ILE A 48 10.48 9.86 4.64
CA ILE A 48 10.32 10.84 3.55
C ILE A 48 9.71 10.17 2.32
N ASP A 49 10.21 9.01 1.93
CA ASP A 49 9.69 8.24 0.78
C ASP A 49 8.23 7.88 0.99
N ARG A 50 7.84 7.43 2.19
CA ARG A 50 6.44 7.14 2.55
C ARG A 50 5.55 8.36 2.50
N ASP A 51 6.00 9.50 3.03
CA ASP A 51 5.19 10.72 3.05
C ASP A 51 5.04 11.29 1.62
N SER A 52 6.07 11.19 0.77
CA SER A 52 5.99 11.54 -0.66
C SER A 52 5.04 10.60 -1.40
N ALA A 53 5.23 9.29 -1.28
CA ALA A 53 4.39 8.28 -1.91
C ALA A 53 2.92 8.40 -1.47
N SER A 54 2.66 8.69 -0.19
CA SER A 54 1.30 8.93 0.30
C SER A 54 0.64 10.14 -0.38
N ARG A 55 1.37 11.24 -0.57
CA ARG A 55 0.82 12.45 -1.22
C ARG A 55 0.57 12.24 -2.70
N ASP A 56 1.52 11.60 -3.39
CA ASP A 56 1.40 11.29 -4.82
C ASP A 56 0.29 10.27 -5.07
N PHE A 57 0.16 9.27 -4.20
CA PHE A 57 -0.94 8.32 -4.22
C PHE A 57 -2.28 9.04 -4.07
N ILE A 58 -2.48 9.81 -2.99
CA ILE A 58 -3.75 10.54 -2.79
C ILE A 58 -4.04 11.40 -4.02
N PHE A 59 -3.08 12.18 -4.50
CA PHE A 59 -3.33 13.12 -5.59
C PHE A 59 -3.68 12.41 -6.91
N ASN A 60 -2.86 11.45 -7.34
CA ASN A 60 -3.07 10.78 -8.61
C ASN A 60 -4.24 9.81 -8.56
N PHE A 61 -4.34 9.04 -7.48
CA PHE A 61 -5.39 8.04 -7.33
C PHE A 61 -6.75 8.69 -7.12
N SER A 62 -6.88 9.71 -6.25
CA SER A 62 -8.15 10.41 -6.09
C SER A 62 -8.61 11.03 -7.40
N ARG A 63 -7.70 11.58 -8.20
CA ARG A 63 -8.04 12.10 -9.53
C ARG A 63 -8.57 11.01 -10.46
N ILE A 64 -7.93 9.83 -10.48
CA ILE A 64 -8.40 8.71 -11.29
C ILE A 64 -9.76 8.22 -10.77
N PHE A 65 -9.92 8.04 -9.46
CA PHE A 65 -11.12 7.50 -8.84
C PHE A 65 -12.33 8.43 -8.98
N PHE A 66 -12.15 9.74 -8.75
CA PHE A 66 -13.26 10.70 -8.73
C PHE A 66 -13.48 11.42 -10.06
N ASP A 67 -12.46 11.66 -10.88
CA ASP A 67 -12.63 12.48 -12.10
C ASP A 67 -12.79 11.63 -13.37
N ASN A 68 -12.25 10.41 -13.40
CA ASN A 68 -12.36 9.56 -14.58
C ASN A 68 -13.79 8.99 -14.68
N PRO A 69 -14.56 9.31 -15.74
CA PRO A 69 -15.94 8.83 -15.88
C PRO A 69 -16.09 7.32 -15.80
N LYS A 70 -15.07 6.57 -16.26
CA LYS A 70 -15.05 5.10 -16.22
C LYS A 70 -15.25 4.55 -14.81
N TYR A 71 -14.58 5.13 -13.82
CA TYR A 71 -14.60 4.66 -12.43
C TYR A 71 -15.62 5.43 -11.59
N ARG A 72 -15.74 6.73 -11.84
CA ARG A 72 -16.69 7.62 -11.16
C ARG A 72 -18.13 7.19 -11.38
N ASP A 73 -18.52 6.86 -12.61
CA ASP A 73 -19.91 6.53 -12.90
C ASP A 73 -20.31 5.20 -12.22
N VAL A 74 -19.39 4.23 -12.14
CA VAL A 74 -19.57 2.98 -11.38
C VAL A 74 -19.69 3.25 -9.89
N SER A 75 -18.80 4.07 -9.32
CA SER A 75 -18.82 4.38 -7.89
C SER A 75 -20.11 5.11 -7.48
N ILE A 76 -20.59 6.06 -8.29
CA ILE A 76 -21.87 6.74 -8.11
C ILE A 76 -23.02 5.74 -8.12
N ALA A 77 -23.05 4.80 -9.08
CA ALA A 77 -24.14 3.83 -9.15
C ALA A 77 -24.17 2.86 -7.96
N ILE A 78 -23.00 2.45 -7.47
CA ILE A 78 -22.89 1.66 -6.24
C ILE A 78 -23.40 2.47 -5.04
N GLU A 79 -23.02 3.74 -4.94
CA GLU A 79 -23.46 4.65 -3.89
C GLU A 79 -24.98 4.88 -3.93
N GLU A 80 -25.55 5.16 -5.10
CA GLU A 80 -26.98 5.33 -5.29
C GLU A 80 -27.76 4.07 -4.88
N ALA A 81 -27.31 2.90 -5.31
CA ALA A 81 -27.90 1.62 -4.92
C ALA A 81 -27.86 1.41 -3.40
N TYR A 82 -26.78 1.82 -2.74
CA TYR A 82 -26.63 1.76 -1.29
C TYR A 82 -27.56 2.75 -0.57
N LEU A 83 -27.61 4.01 -1.01
CA LEU A 83 -28.35 5.09 -0.37
C LEU A 83 -29.87 4.91 -0.50
N THR A 84 -30.33 4.50 -1.67
CA THR A 84 -31.77 4.37 -1.99
C THR A 84 -32.31 2.98 -1.71
N LYS A 85 -31.44 1.98 -1.46
CA LYS A 85 -31.78 0.55 -1.37
C LYS A 85 -32.52 0.01 -2.60
N ALA A 86 -32.44 0.73 -3.72
CA ALA A 86 -33.11 0.41 -4.97
C ALA A 86 -32.19 0.84 -6.12
N GLY A 87 -31.51 -0.12 -6.73
CA GLY A 87 -30.61 0.15 -7.84
C GLY A 87 -29.91 -1.13 -8.25
N GLN A 88 -30.03 -1.45 -9.54
CA GLN A 88 -29.25 -2.51 -10.16
C GLN A 88 -28.10 -1.84 -10.88
N ILE A 89 -26.88 -2.35 -10.68
CA ILE A 89 -25.68 -1.76 -11.25
C ILE A 89 -25.23 -2.56 -12.46
N LEU A 90 -25.35 -3.89 -12.42
CA LEU A 90 -24.94 -4.80 -13.48
C LEU A 90 -26.00 -4.89 -14.59
N GLU A 91 -25.55 -4.87 -15.84
CA GLU A 91 -26.40 -5.03 -17.03
C GLU A 91 -27.27 -6.30 -16.98
N ASP A 92 -26.70 -7.42 -16.54
CA ASP A 92 -27.43 -8.70 -16.40
C ASP A 92 -28.67 -8.60 -15.51
N ASN A 93 -28.67 -7.67 -14.56
CA ASN A 93 -29.79 -7.46 -13.66
C ASN A 93 -30.76 -6.39 -14.18
N GLY A 94 -30.42 -5.64 -15.23
CA GLY A 94 -31.16 -4.45 -15.69
C GLY A 94 -30.49 -3.12 -15.33
N GLY A 95 -29.24 -3.17 -14.86
CA GLY A 95 -28.39 -2.02 -14.59
C GLY A 95 -27.67 -1.50 -15.84
N ARG A 96 -26.62 -0.69 -15.62
CA ARG A 96 -25.91 0.04 -16.69
C ARG A 96 -24.51 -0.49 -17.01
N PHE A 97 -23.86 -1.18 -16.07
CA PHE A 97 -22.45 -1.51 -16.17
C PHE A 97 -22.24 -2.98 -16.47
N SER A 98 -21.38 -3.25 -17.43
CA SER A 98 -20.92 -4.60 -17.76
C SER A 98 -20.02 -5.17 -16.66
N ASP A 99 -19.87 -6.49 -16.62
CA ASP A 99 -18.90 -7.16 -15.74
C ASP A 99 -17.48 -6.61 -15.92
N TYR A 100 -17.10 -6.26 -17.14
CA TYR A 100 -15.80 -5.68 -17.46
C TYR A 100 -15.59 -4.31 -16.79
N GLU A 101 -16.60 -3.45 -16.80
CA GLU A 101 -16.53 -2.14 -16.13
C GLU A 101 -16.48 -2.28 -14.61
N ILE A 102 -17.18 -3.28 -14.06
CA ILE A 102 -17.09 -3.63 -12.64
C ILE A 102 -15.69 -4.16 -12.31
N ASP A 103 -15.12 -5.06 -13.10
CA ASP A 103 -13.76 -5.55 -12.92
C ASP A 103 -12.73 -4.43 -12.94
N ASP A 104 -12.85 -3.50 -13.88
CA ASP A 104 -11.97 -2.32 -13.96
C ASP A 104 -12.06 -1.45 -12.71
N TYR A 105 -13.28 -1.23 -12.18
CA TYR A 105 -13.48 -0.49 -10.94
C TYR A 105 -12.94 -1.25 -9.71
N LEU A 106 -13.14 -2.57 -9.64
CA LEU A 106 -12.61 -3.40 -8.57
C LEU A 106 -11.07 -3.49 -8.64
N GLY A 107 -10.49 -3.55 -9.84
CA GLY A 107 -9.05 -3.45 -10.05
C GLY A 107 -8.48 -2.13 -9.53
N LEU A 108 -9.21 -1.03 -9.69
CA LEU A 108 -8.82 0.24 -9.09
C LEU A 108 -8.83 0.16 -7.54
N LEU A 109 -9.81 -0.49 -6.91
CA LEU A 109 -9.80 -0.72 -5.46
C LEU A 109 -8.68 -1.69 -5.02
N TYR A 110 -8.30 -2.64 -5.88
CA TYR A 110 -7.14 -3.51 -5.62
C TYR A 110 -5.85 -2.70 -5.57
N ASP A 111 -5.67 -1.70 -6.44
CA ASP A 111 -4.51 -0.83 -6.39
C ASP A 111 -4.41 -0.12 -5.02
N ILE A 112 -5.54 0.29 -4.43
CA ILE A 112 -5.57 0.85 -3.06
C ILE A 112 -5.04 -0.16 -2.05
N TYR A 113 -5.52 -1.40 -2.12
CA TYR A 113 -5.09 -2.49 -1.24
C TYR A 113 -3.59 -2.76 -1.39
N ALA A 114 -3.09 -2.88 -2.62
CA ALA A 114 -1.69 -3.14 -2.93
C ALA A 114 -0.77 -2.01 -2.41
N TYR A 115 -1.17 -0.75 -2.55
CA TYR A 115 -0.44 0.40 -2.00
C TYR A 115 -0.31 0.37 -0.47
N GLY A 116 -1.35 -0.13 0.22
CA GLY A 116 -1.32 -0.38 1.66
C GLY A 116 -0.34 -1.51 2.03
N GLU A 117 -0.41 -2.63 1.32
CA GLU A 117 0.46 -3.80 1.55
C GLU A 117 1.94 -3.51 1.37
N GLU A 118 2.30 -2.75 0.35
CA GLU A 118 3.70 -2.39 0.10
C GLU A 118 4.24 -1.36 1.12
N SER A 119 3.43 -0.98 2.12
CA SER A 119 3.77 0.02 3.14
C SER A 119 4.22 1.37 2.57
N LEU A 120 3.75 1.69 1.37
CA LEU A 120 4.00 2.94 0.65
C LEU A 120 3.09 4.06 1.15
N ALA A 121 1.87 3.70 1.58
CA ALA A 121 0.93 4.61 2.24
C ALA A 121 0.63 4.16 3.69
N LYS A 122 0.26 5.11 4.55
CA LYS A 122 -0.26 4.81 5.88
C LYS A 122 -1.73 4.39 5.75
N ASP A 123 -2.15 3.30 6.38
CA ASP A 123 -3.56 2.84 6.35
C ASP A 123 -4.57 3.92 6.72
N LYS A 124 -4.23 4.79 7.67
CA LYS A 124 -5.07 5.93 8.06
C LYS A 124 -5.36 6.90 6.90
N VAL A 125 -4.38 7.11 6.03
CA VAL A 125 -4.53 7.99 4.86
C VAL A 125 -5.51 7.36 3.88
N ILE A 126 -5.35 6.06 3.63
CA ILE A 126 -6.25 5.31 2.75
C ILE A 126 -7.67 5.30 3.33
N ALA A 127 -7.81 4.99 4.62
CA ALA A 127 -9.09 4.93 5.31
C ALA A 127 -9.83 6.28 5.23
N ASN A 128 -9.15 7.38 5.57
CA ASN A 128 -9.74 8.72 5.54
C ASN A 128 -10.33 9.11 4.17
N GLN A 129 -9.80 8.57 3.08
CA GLN A 129 -10.21 8.95 1.73
C GLN A 129 -11.17 7.94 1.08
N PHE A 130 -10.98 6.64 1.35
CA PHE A 130 -11.61 5.57 0.58
C PHE A 130 -12.43 4.58 1.42
N GLN A 131 -12.39 4.66 2.76
CA GLN A 131 -13.11 3.72 3.63
C GLN A 131 -14.61 3.69 3.32
N TYR A 132 -15.22 4.84 3.06
CA TYR A 132 -16.62 4.95 2.64
C TYR A 132 -16.91 4.11 1.38
N TYR A 133 -16.11 4.30 0.32
CA TYR A 133 -16.31 3.64 -0.98
C TYR A 133 -16.05 2.14 -0.91
N VAL A 134 -15.06 1.71 -0.12
CA VAL A 134 -14.84 0.29 0.16
C VAL A 134 -16.05 -0.29 0.89
N CYS A 135 -16.58 0.41 1.89
CA CYS A 135 -17.73 -0.05 2.67
C CYS A 135 -18.97 -0.28 1.79
N ILE A 136 -19.36 0.71 0.98
CA ILE A 136 -20.55 0.57 0.11
C ILE A 136 -20.33 -0.49 -0.97
N THR A 137 -19.12 -0.64 -1.50
CA THR A 137 -18.79 -1.65 -2.52
C THR A 137 -18.86 -3.05 -1.92
N TYR A 138 -18.25 -3.25 -0.75
CA TYR A 138 -18.23 -4.53 -0.04
C TYR A 138 -19.65 -4.98 0.35
N LEU A 139 -20.50 -4.05 0.82
CA LEU A 139 -21.88 -4.37 1.22
C LEU A 139 -22.85 -4.49 0.04
N ASN A 140 -22.48 -4.06 -1.16
CA ASN A 140 -23.35 -4.13 -2.33
C ASN A 140 -23.70 -5.58 -2.67
N LYS A 141 -24.99 -5.87 -2.84
CA LYS A 141 -25.48 -7.24 -3.11
C LYS A 141 -25.02 -7.75 -4.47
N GLU A 142 -25.03 -6.91 -5.50
CA GLU A 142 -24.65 -7.31 -6.85
C GLU A 142 -23.16 -7.57 -6.98
N ILE A 143 -22.32 -6.74 -6.34
CA ILE A 143 -20.86 -6.99 -6.28
C ILE A 143 -20.56 -8.31 -5.57
N ARG A 144 -21.22 -8.60 -4.45
CA ARG A 144 -21.05 -9.91 -3.77
C ARG A 144 -21.52 -11.07 -4.63
N ASN A 145 -22.64 -10.92 -5.33
CA ASN A 145 -23.13 -11.96 -6.25
C ASN A 145 -22.16 -12.18 -7.43
N TYR A 146 -21.61 -11.10 -7.98
CA TYR A 146 -20.61 -11.11 -9.04
C TYR A 146 -19.36 -11.90 -8.62
N ARG A 147 -18.75 -11.53 -7.48
CA ARG A 147 -17.59 -12.25 -6.92
C ARG A 147 -17.89 -13.73 -6.69
N ASN A 148 -19.05 -14.05 -6.13
CA ASN A 148 -19.48 -15.43 -5.92
C ASN A 148 -19.69 -16.21 -7.23
N ARG A 149 -20.11 -15.52 -8.30
CA ARG A 149 -20.22 -16.11 -9.64
C ARG A 149 -18.83 -16.49 -10.17
N LEU A 150 -17.84 -15.59 -10.08
CA LEU A 150 -16.46 -15.89 -10.46
C LEU A 150 -15.89 -17.10 -9.71
N ILE A 151 -16.09 -17.19 -8.39
CA ILE A 151 -15.64 -18.36 -7.60
C ILE A 151 -16.29 -19.66 -8.12
N LYS A 152 -17.58 -19.63 -8.43
CA LYS A 152 -18.30 -20.81 -8.97
C LYS A 152 -17.85 -21.21 -10.37
N GLU A 153 -17.39 -20.25 -11.17
CA GLU A 153 -16.80 -20.46 -12.49
C GLU A 153 -15.37 -21.02 -12.43
N GLY A 154 -14.78 -21.09 -11.23
CA GLY A 154 -13.47 -21.71 -10.99
C GLY A 154 -12.30 -20.74 -10.93
N PHE A 155 -12.57 -19.42 -10.88
CA PHE A 155 -11.53 -18.43 -10.60
C PHE A 155 -11.03 -18.56 -9.16
N SER A 156 -9.74 -18.27 -8.94
CA SER A 156 -9.17 -18.23 -7.59
C SER A 156 -9.76 -17.06 -6.78
N GLU A 157 -9.60 -17.10 -5.46
CA GLU A 157 -10.09 -16.03 -4.59
C GLU A 157 -9.47 -14.67 -4.95
N GLU A 158 -8.19 -14.65 -5.34
CA GLU A 158 -7.50 -13.43 -5.77
C GLU A 158 -8.12 -12.86 -7.05
N LEU A 159 -8.43 -13.71 -8.04
CA LEU A 159 -9.07 -13.29 -9.28
C LEU A 159 -10.56 -12.96 -9.10
N ALA A 160 -11.19 -13.48 -8.06
CA ALA A 160 -12.56 -13.17 -7.67
C ALA A 160 -12.65 -11.98 -6.67
N HIS A 161 -11.64 -11.11 -6.68
CA HIS A 161 -11.59 -9.89 -5.87
C HIS A 161 -11.65 -10.15 -4.35
N GLY A 162 -11.02 -11.23 -3.88
CA GLY A 162 -10.88 -11.58 -2.46
C GLY A 162 -10.23 -10.49 -1.61
N PHE A 163 -9.39 -9.65 -2.22
CA PHE A 163 -8.78 -8.49 -1.56
C PHE A 163 -9.80 -7.55 -0.90
N LEU A 164 -11.05 -7.50 -1.40
CA LEU A 164 -12.10 -6.69 -0.79
C LEU A 164 -12.45 -7.13 0.63
N ASP A 165 -12.38 -8.44 0.91
CA ASP A 165 -12.68 -8.97 2.24
C ASP A 165 -11.55 -8.58 3.22
N ASP A 166 -10.29 -8.67 2.76
CA ASP A 166 -9.14 -8.19 3.52
C ASP A 166 -9.21 -6.67 3.76
N LEU A 167 -9.55 -5.90 2.73
CA LEU A 167 -9.63 -4.43 2.81
C LEU A 167 -10.77 -4.00 3.74
N ALA A 168 -11.91 -4.68 3.68
CA ALA A 168 -13.00 -4.49 4.63
C ALA A 168 -12.57 -4.80 6.07
N ALA A 169 -11.91 -5.94 6.29
CA ALA A 169 -11.40 -6.34 7.60
C ALA A 169 -10.41 -5.31 8.18
N ARG A 170 -9.51 -4.78 7.37
CA ARG A 170 -8.56 -3.72 7.77
C ARG A 170 -9.24 -2.45 8.26
N PHE A 171 -10.36 -2.08 7.62
CA PHE A 171 -11.14 -0.91 8.00
C PHE A 171 -12.20 -1.20 9.07
N GLY A 172 -12.25 -2.42 9.60
CA GLY A 172 -13.26 -2.83 10.57
C GLY A 172 -14.67 -2.81 9.99
N ILE A 173 -14.81 -3.03 8.68
CA ILE A 173 -16.10 -3.11 7.99
C ILE A 173 -16.58 -4.56 8.03
N ASP A 174 -17.83 -4.74 8.44
CA ASP A 174 -18.54 -6.01 8.44
C ASP A 174 -19.93 -5.87 7.80
N ASN A 175 -20.65 -6.99 7.67
CA ASN A 175 -21.99 -7.03 7.08
C ASN A 175 -23.06 -6.17 7.80
N SER A 176 -22.77 -5.65 9.00
CA SER A 176 -23.66 -4.81 9.80
C SER A 176 -23.29 -3.33 9.78
N SER A 177 -22.19 -2.98 9.10
CA SER A 177 -21.63 -1.62 9.10
C SER A 177 -22.57 -0.61 8.42
N ASP A 178 -22.75 0.54 9.07
CA ASP A 178 -23.46 1.70 8.52
C ASP A 178 -22.44 2.65 7.87
N CYS A 179 -22.20 2.47 6.57
CA CYS A 179 -21.22 3.26 5.83
C CYS A 179 -21.51 4.76 5.86
N LYS A 180 -22.74 5.20 6.16
CA LYS A 180 -23.09 6.63 6.24
C LYS A 180 -22.43 7.37 7.41
N ARG A 181 -21.83 6.62 8.36
CA ARG A 181 -21.18 7.16 9.55
C ARG A 181 -19.65 7.21 9.45
N LEU A 182 -19.10 6.76 8.32
CA LEU A 182 -17.67 6.77 7.99
C LEU A 182 -17.35 8.07 7.24
#